data_AF-D4YVP1-F1
#
_entry.id   AF-D4YVP1-F1
#
_cell.length_a   1.000
_cell.length_b   1.000
_cell.length_c   1.000
_cell.angle_alpha   90.00
_cell.angle_beta   90.00
_cell.angle_gamma   90.00
#
_symmetry.space_group_name_H-M   'P 1'
#
loop_
_entity.id
_entity.type
_entity.pdbx_description
1 polymer ?
#
loop_
_entity_poly.entity_id
_entity_poly.type
_entity_poly.pdbx_seq_one_letter_code
_entity_poly.pdbx_strand_id
1 'polypeptide(L)' 'MLDYPTEVCLNGVRARIGKKRPDMPWIEEKEDPEFMNYIQTFKTDKLPKLRATLNRFPNKNQFVFHSRDEANKFLDRL' A
#
# COMPACT_ATOMS: atom_id res chain seq x y z
N MET A 1 -5.47 0.48 7.44
CA MET A 1 -4.77 -0.41 6.50
C MET A 1 -5.31 -0.15 5.10
N LEU A 2 -4.42 0.07 4.13
CA LEU A 2 -4.80 0.22 2.72
C LEU A 2 -4.69 -1.14 2.04
N ASP A 3 -5.78 -1.90 2.03
CA ASP A 3 -5.86 -3.26 1.44
C ASP A 3 -6.37 -3.19 0.00
N TYR A 4 -5.62 -2.46 -0.83
CA TYR A 4 -5.97 -2.24 -2.22
C TYR A 4 -5.73 -3.48 -3.09
N PRO A 5 -6.39 -3.58 -4.27
CA PRO A 5 -6.04 -4.57 -5.28
C PRO A 5 -4.55 -4.45 -5.67
N THR A 6 -3.92 -5.59 -5.93
CA THR A 6 -2.50 -5.67 -6.32
C THR A 6 -2.19 -4.73 -7.49
N GLU A 7 -3.05 -4.70 -8.50
CA GLU A 7 -2.89 -3.82 -9.67
C GLU A 7 -2.90 -2.33 -9.31
N VAL A 8 -3.71 -1.91 -8.34
CA VAL A 8 -3.72 -0.51 -7.88
C VAL A 8 -2.38 -0.15 -7.25
N CYS A 9 -1.77 -1.08 -6.50
CA CYS A 9 -0.45 -0.90 -5.91
C CYS A 9 0.64 -0.84 -6.99
N LEU A 10 0.67 -1.79 -7.93
CA LEU A 10 1.63 -1.86 -9.03
C LEU A 10 1.56 -0.61 -9.92
N ASN A 11 0.35 -0.18 -10.30
CA ASN A 11 0.15 1.04 -11.07
C ASN A 11 0.63 2.29 -10.30
N GLY A 12 0.50 2.30 -8.97
CA GLY A 12 1.06 3.34 -8.12
C GLY A 12 2.59 3.39 -8.11
N VAL A 13 3.27 2.25 -8.27
CA VAL A 13 4.74 2.20 -8.45
C VAL A 13 5.12 2.72 -9.83
N ARG A 14 4.46 2.22 -10.88
CA ARG A 14 4.72 2.63 -12.26
C ARG A 14 4.53 4.14 -12.45
N ALA A 15 3.47 4.69 -11.88
CA ALA A 15 3.14 6.11 -12.02
C ALA A 15 4.13 7.06 -11.34
N ARG A 16 5.03 6.58 -10.47
CA ARG A 16 6.05 7.40 -9.79
C ARG A 16 7.47 7.25 -10.36
N ILE A 17 7.71 6.27 -11.23
CA ILE A 17 9.00 6.14 -11.92
C ILE A 17 9.31 7.43 -12.69
N GLY A 18 10.54 7.91 -12.58
CA GLY A 18 11.03 9.15 -13.20
C GLY A 18 10.54 10.44 -12.53
N LYS A 19 9.77 10.36 -11.43
CA LYS A 19 9.26 11.54 -10.73
C LYS A 19 10.07 11.83 -9.47
N LYS A 20 10.65 13.03 -9.39
CA LYS A 20 11.30 13.52 -8.18
C LYS A 20 10.28 13.64 -7.05
N ARG A 21 10.64 13.12 -5.89
CA ARG A 21 9.87 13.23 -4.66
C ARG A 21 10.61 14.08 -3.64
N PRO A 22 9.95 15.00 -2.93
CA PRO A 22 10.62 15.83 -1.93
C PRO A 22 11.11 15.02 -0.73
N ASP A 23 10.51 13.86 -0.47
CA ASP A 23 10.80 13.00 0.67
C ASP A 23 11.82 11.89 0.39
N MET A 24 12.27 11.72 -0.87
CA MET A 24 13.29 10.73 -1.23
C MET A 24 14.45 11.39 -1.99
N PRO A 25 15.72 11.11 -1.60
CA PRO A 25 16.88 11.74 -2.23
C PRO A 25 17.24 11.15 -3.60
N TRP A 26 16.62 10.05 -4.02
CA TRP A 26 16.81 9.41 -5.33
C TRP A 26 15.52 9.41 -6.17
N ILE A 27 15.66 9.10 -7.45
CA ILE A 27 14.55 8.92 -8.39
C ILE A 27 14.59 7.47 -8.86
N GLU A 28 13.47 6.76 -8.79
CA GLU A 28 13.36 5.45 -9.40
C GLU A 28 13.31 5.56 -10.92
N GLU A 29 14.28 5.01 -11.62
CA GLU A 29 14.37 5.12 -13.09
C GLU A 29 13.67 3.98 -13.83
N LYS A 30 13.47 2.84 -13.16
CA LYS A 30 12.86 1.63 -13.74
C LYS A 30 12.13 0.81 -12.68
N GLU A 31 11.34 -0.16 -13.13
CA GLU A 31 10.77 -1.17 -12.24
C GLU A 31 11.88 -2.01 -11.61
N ASP A 32 11.78 -2.24 -10.31
CA ASP A 32 12.60 -3.20 -9.58
C ASP A 32 11.83 -4.54 -9.52
N PRO A 33 12.31 -5.60 -10.20
CA PRO A 33 11.63 -6.88 -10.24
C PRO A 33 11.39 -7.51 -8.86
N GLU A 34 12.32 -7.34 -7.92
CA GLU A 34 12.16 -7.88 -6.56
C GLU A 34 11.02 -7.18 -5.84
N PHE A 35 10.97 -5.85 -5.96
CA PHE A 35 9.92 -5.04 -5.34
C PHE A 35 8.55 -5.27 -5.99
N MET A 36 8.50 -5.44 -7.31
CA MET A 36 7.26 -5.77 -8.02
C MET A 36 6.73 -7.15 -7.60
N ASN A 37 7.60 -8.15 -7.48
CA ASN A 37 7.23 -9.47 -6.97
C ASN A 37 6.75 -9.41 -5.52
N TYR A 38 7.41 -8.61 -4.68
CA TYR A 38 6.98 -8.38 -3.29
C TYR A 38 5.52 -7.87 -3.23
N ILE A 39 5.14 -6.93 -4.10
CA ILE A 39 3.76 -6.43 -4.16
C ILE A 39 2.79 -7.52 -4.62
N GLN A 40 3.18 -8.32 -5.62
CA GLN A 40 2.35 -9.40 -6.15
C GLN A 40 2.04 -10.48 -5.10
N THR A 41 3.04 -10.90 -4.31
CA THR A 41 2.87 -11.94 -3.30
C THR A 41 2.45 -11.40 -1.93
N PHE A 42 2.35 -10.07 -1.75
CA PHE A 42 2.03 -9.47 -0.46
C PHE A 42 0.75 -10.03 0.17
N LYS A 43 -0.31 -10.23 -0.63
CA LYS A 43 -1.60 -10.73 -0.16
C LYS A 43 -1.53 -12.16 0.37
N THR A 44 -0.68 -13.01 -0.21
CA THR A 44 -0.51 -14.40 0.24
C THR A 44 0.47 -14.47 1.41
N ASP A 45 1.59 -13.75 1.34
CA ASP A 45 2.75 -14.01 2.20
C ASP A 45 2.78 -13.14 3.45
N LYS A 46 2.25 -11.91 3.36
CA LYS A 46 2.41 -10.86 4.37
C LYS A 46 1.08 -10.44 4.99
N LEU A 47 0.02 -10.30 4.19
CA LEU A 47 -1.28 -9.83 4.67
C LEU A 47 -1.86 -10.67 5.83
N PRO A 48 -1.79 -12.02 5.83
CA PRO A 48 -2.26 -12.82 6.96
C PRO A 48 -1.51 -12.50 8.26
N LYS A 49 -0.18 -12.31 8.18
CA LYS A 49 0.69 -11.98 9.34
C LYS A 49 0.40 -10.58 9.86
N LEU A 50 0.19 -9.62 8.96
CA LEU A 50 -0.19 -8.26 9.32
C LEU A 50 -1.54 -8.25 10.04
N ARG A 51 -2.55 -8.95 9.51
CA ARG A 51 -3.88 -9.08 10.15
C ARG A 51 -3.78 -9.75 11.53
N ALA A 52 -3.02 -10.83 11.66
CA ALA A 52 -2.78 -11.47 12.95
C ALA A 52 -2.13 -10.52 13.97
N THR A 53 -1.25 -9.62 13.51
CA THR A 53 -0.61 -8.60 14.37
C THR A 53 -1.62 -7.54 14.81
N LEU A 54 -2.44 -7.03 13.88
CA LEU A 54 -3.47 -6.04 14.19
C LEU A 54 -4.53 -6.58 15.17
N ASN A 55 -4.90 -7.87 15.05
CA ASN A 55 -5.84 -8.52 15.96
C ASN A 55 -5.35 -8.59 17.42
N ARG A 56 -4.05 -8.39 17.68
CA ARG A 56 -3.51 -8.31 19.05
C ARG A 56 -3.87 -7.00 19.76
N PHE A 57 -4.38 -6.00 19.03
CA PHE A 57 -4.74 -4.70 19.56
C PHE A 57 -6.22 -4.37 19.29
N PRO A 58 -7.16 -5.12 19.90
CA PRO A 58 -8.60 -4.93 19.66
C PRO A 58 -9.12 -3.59 20.19
N ASN A 59 -8.43 -2.99 21.17
CA ASN A 59 -8.82 -1.72 21.79
C ASN A 59 -8.46 -0.49 20.92
N LYS A 60 -7.92 -0.68 19.72
CA LYS A 60 -7.58 0.38 18.77
C LYS A 60 -8.56 0.37 17.61
N ASN A 61 -8.95 1.55 17.15
CA ASN A 61 -9.78 1.66 15.94
C ASN A 61 -8.99 1.19 14.72
N GLN A 62 -9.48 0.15 14.05
CA GLN A 62 -8.86 -0.41 12.85
C GLN A 62 -9.72 -0.10 11.64
N PHE A 63 -9.26 0.84 10.81
CA PHE A 63 -9.89 1.16 9.53
C PHE A 63 -9.20 0.38 8.42
N VAL A 64 -9.97 -0.32 7.57
CA VAL A 64 -9.46 -1.04 6.39
C VAL A 64 -10.16 -0.46 5.17
N PHE A 65 -9.37 -0.03 4.19
CA PHE A 65 -9.87 0.53 2.93
C PHE A 65 -9.43 -0.36 1.77
N HIS A 66 -10.37 -0.69 0.89
CA HIS A 66 -10.15 -1.53 -0.28
C HIS A 66 -10.03 -0.72 -1.57
N SER A 67 -10.29 0.58 -1.52
CA SER A 67 -10.11 1.48 -2.66
C SER A 67 -9.58 2.85 -2.24
N ARG A 68 -9.01 3.58 -3.20
CA ARG A 68 -8.61 4.98 -2.98
C ARG A 68 -9.80 5.87 -2.62
N ASP A 69 -10.96 5.60 -3.21
CA ASP A 69 -12.20 6.32 -2.94
C ASP A 69 -12.66 6.16 -1.49
N GLU A 70 -12.64 4.95 -0.95
CA GLU A 70 -12.97 4.71 0.47
C GLU A 70 -12.03 5.46 1.42
N ALA A 71 -10.73 5.44 1.14
CA ALA A 71 -9.74 6.15 1.94
C ALA A 71 -9.93 7.67 1.85
N ASN A 72 -10.18 8.20 0.65
CA ASN A 72 -10.41 9.63 0.45
C ASN A 72 -11.69 10.09 1.15
N LYS A 73 -12.81 9.36 1.00
CA LYS A 73 -14.06 9.63 1.72
C LYS A 73 -13.89 9.59 3.24
N PHE A 74 -12.96 8.80 3.75
CA PHE A 74 -12.62 8.85 5.17
C PHE A 74 -11.89 10.15 5.53
N LEU A 75 -10.87 10.53 4.76
CA LEU A 75 -10.11 11.76 4.97
C LEU A 75 -10.97 13.03 4.87
N ASP A 76 -11.92 13.07 3.93
CA ASP A 76 -12.82 14.22 3.73
C ASP A 76 -13.79 14.44 4.91
N ARG A 77 -13.90 13.46 5.82
CA ARG A 77 -14.76 13.50 7.01
C ARG A 77 -13.99 13.71 8.32
N LEU A 78 -12.66 13.85 8.24
CA LEU A 78 -11.80 14.19 9.39
C LEU A 78 -11.74 15.71 9.59
#